data_AF-A0A367AGB5-F1
#
_entry.id   AF-A0A367AGB5-F1
#
_cell.length_a   1.000
_cell.length_b   1.000
_cell.length_c   1.000
_cell.angle_alpha   90.00
_cell.angle_beta   90.00
_cell.angle_gamma   90.00
#
_symmetry.space_group_name_H-M   'P 1'
#
loop_
_entity.id
_entity.type
_entity.pdbx_description
1 polymer ?
#
loop_
_entity_poly.entity_id
_entity_poly.type
_entity_poly.pdbx_seq_one_letter_code
_entity_poly.pdbx_strand_id
1 'polypeptide(L)'
;MTTARGAALLTAGVLALAGCSTTVAGTASPATGGGPPLGDTRVADYAAGQSHVPGVVDYDESPPVGGPHASAWADCTGSVYDVDVRHENAVHSLEHGAVWITYDPDALTDDEIATLAELVEGVPHRMMSPYEGLGAPVSIQAWNHQLTVESADDPRLAQFADTLTMDPANTPEPGATCENPAFLDDPETA
;
A
#
# COMPACT_ATOMS: atom_id res chain seq x y z
N MET A 1 26.89 28.76 -64.16
CA MET A 1 27.62 27.81 -63.30
C MET A 1 26.93 27.77 -61.96
N THR A 2 26.51 26.58 -61.60
CA THR A 2 25.62 26.18 -60.51
C THR A 2 26.31 26.29 -59.15
N THR A 3 25.64 26.86 -58.15
CA THR A 3 25.89 26.47 -56.75
C THR A 3 24.63 26.69 -55.92
N ALA A 4 24.00 25.57 -55.55
CA ALA A 4 22.97 25.47 -54.53
C ALA A 4 23.61 25.25 -53.15
N ARG A 5 22.85 25.54 -52.07
CA ARG A 5 22.82 24.93 -50.71
C ARG A 5 22.38 25.99 -49.70
N GLY A 6 21.49 25.76 -48.74
CA GLY A 6 20.76 24.58 -48.31
C GLY A 6 19.76 25.01 -47.22
N ALA A 7 18.62 24.34 -47.13
CA ALA A 7 17.62 24.59 -46.09
C ALA A 7 18.05 23.90 -44.78
N ALA A 8 18.06 24.64 -43.68
CA ALA A 8 18.26 24.10 -42.34
C ALA A 8 16.89 23.70 -41.75
N LEU A 9 16.68 22.40 -41.55
CA LEU A 9 15.61 21.90 -40.69
C LEU A 9 16.08 21.92 -39.24
N LEU A 10 15.37 22.66 -38.39
CA LEU A 10 15.47 22.61 -36.93
C LEU A 10 14.55 21.48 -36.44
N THR A 11 15.13 20.34 -36.05
CA THR A 11 14.41 19.30 -35.29
C THR A 11 14.48 19.64 -33.81
N ALA A 12 13.32 19.93 -33.21
CA ALA A 12 13.15 20.02 -31.76
C ALA A 12 13.26 18.61 -31.16
N GLY A 13 14.23 18.40 -30.28
CA GLY A 13 14.34 17.16 -29.50
C GLY A 13 13.36 17.19 -28.33
N VAL A 14 12.35 16.31 -28.37
CA VAL A 14 11.54 15.97 -27.20
C VAL A 14 12.35 14.97 -26.39
N LEU A 15 12.83 15.38 -25.22
CA LEU A 15 13.47 14.50 -24.25
C LEU A 15 12.36 13.82 -23.44
N ALA A 16 11.93 12.63 -23.88
CA ALA A 16 11.03 11.79 -23.10
C ALA A 16 11.83 11.16 -21.97
N LEU A 17 11.61 11.61 -20.73
CA LEU A 17 12.04 10.91 -19.52
C LEU A 17 11.19 9.65 -19.41
N ALA A 18 11.76 8.51 -19.83
CA ALA A 18 11.17 7.21 -19.55
C ALA A 18 11.32 6.95 -18.05
N GLY A 19 10.26 7.17 -17.28
CA GLY A 19 10.16 6.63 -15.93
C GLY A 19 10.21 5.12 -16.01
N CYS A 20 11.08 4.49 -15.23
CA CYS A 20 11.11 3.04 -15.08
C CYS A 20 9.93 2.61 -14.19
N SER A 21 8.73 2.57 -14.75
CA SER A 21 7.60 1.92 -14.08
C SER A 21 7.71 0.42 -14.32
N THR A 22 7.84 -0.36 -13.25
CA THR A 22 7.76 -1.82 -13.32
C THR A 22 6.33 -2.24 -13.12
N THR A 23 5.68 -2.70 -14.19
CA THR A 23 4.38 -3.37 -14.11
C THR A 23 4.59 -4.79 -13.57
N VAL A 24 3.91 -5.14 -12.47
CA VAL A 24 4.01 -6.47 -11.86
C VAL A 24 2.62 -7.08 -11.85
N ALA A 25 2.46 -8.20 -12.56
CA ALA A 25 1.21 -8.95 -12.55
C ALA A 25 1.17 -9.87 -11.31
N GLY A 26 0.27 -9.59 -10.37
CA GLY A 26 -0.22 -10.53 -9.37
C GLY A 26 -1.31 -11.40 -10.01
N THR A 27 -1.13 -12.72 -9.99
CA THR A 27 -2.22 -13.62 -10.40
C THR A 27 -3.18 -13.80 -9.24
N ALA A 28 -4.39 -13.24 -9.32
CA ALA A 28 -5.44 -13.54 -8.35
C ALA A 28 -5.78 -15.05 -8.39
N SER A 29 -5.24 -15.83 -7.45
CA SER A 29 -5.56 -17.24 -7.25
C SER A 29 -6.77 -17.37 -6.32
N PRO A 30 -7.75 -18.26 -6.58
CA PRO A 30 -8.77 -18.59 -5.60
C PRO A 30 -8.09 -19.22 -4.37
N ALA A 31 -8.35 -18.65 -3.20
CA ALA A 31 -7.68 -18.96 -1.94
C ALA A 31 -7.69 -20.46 -1.60
N THR A 32 -6.52 -20.98 -1.20
CA THR A 32 -6.40 -22.24 -0.44
C THR A 32 -5.77 -22.04 0.95
N GLY A 33 -5.70 -20.80 1.44
CA GLY A 33 -5.23 -20.45 2.78
C GLY A 33 -6.32 -20.67 3.84
N GLY A 34 -6.05 -21.52 4.82
CA GLY A 34 -7.00 -21.96 5.86
C GLY A 34 -7.25 -20.97 7.01
N GLY A 35 -7.45 -19.68 6.73
CA GLY A 35 -7.90 -18.69 7.72
C GLY A 35 -9.42 -18.72 7.96
N PRO A 36 -9.94 -18.12 9.05
CA PRO A 36 -11.38 -17.91 9.22
C PRO A 36 -11.94 -17.14 8.02
N PRO A 37 -13.20 -17.36 7.60
CA PRO A 37 -13.80 -16.54 6.56
C PRO A 37 -13.96 -15.12 7.09
N LEU A 38 -13.03 -14.22 6.73
CA LEU A 38 -13.08 -12.77 6.98
C LEU A 38 -14.09 -12.10 6.02
N GLY A 39 -15.32 -12.64 5.94
CA GLY A 39 -16.37 -12.16 5.05
C GLY A 39 -15.92 -12.05 3.58
N ASP A 40 -16.04 -10.85 3.02
CA ASP A 40 -15.78 -10.51 1.62
C ASP A 40 -14.29 -10.19 1.32
N THR A 41 -13.37 -10.63 2.18
CA THR A 41 -11.93 -10.40 1.99
C THR A 41 -11.45 -11.01 0.68
N ARG A 42 -10.81 -10.20 -0.16
CA ARG A 42 -10.12 -10.61 -1.38
C ARG A 42 -8.72 -11.07 -1.04
N VAL A 43 -8.24 -12.07 -1.78
CA VAL A 43 -6.91 -12.66 -1.58
C VAL A 43 -6.11 -12.62 -2.89
N ALA A 44 -4.92 -12.06 -2.83
CA ALA A 44 -3.92 -12.07 -3.89
C ALA A 44 -2.88 -13.19 -3.68
N ASP A 45 -2.01 -13.42 -4.66
CA ASP A 45 -1.00 -14.48 -4.64
C ASP A 45 0.39 -13.91 -4.96
N TYR A 46 0.86 -12.98 -4.12
CA TYR A 46 2.24 -12.54 -4.13
C TYR A 46 3.13 -13.56 -3.43
N ALA A 47 4.26 -13.87 -4.05
CA ALA A 47 5.31 -14.71 -3.46
C ALA A 47 5.83 -14.09 -2.15
N ALA A 48 6.53 -14.89 -1.35
CA ALA A 48 7.23 -14.38 -0.16
C ALA A 48 8.04 -13.14 -0.54
N GLY A 49 7.72 -12.02 0.09
CA GLY A 49 8.35 -10.73 -0.17
C GLY A 49 9.86 -10.84 0.02
N GLN A 50 10.61 -10.27 -0.94
CA GLN A 50 12.02 -9.83 -0.89
C GLN A 50 12.37 -8.96 -2.12
N SER A 51 11.40 -8.56 -2.93
CA SER A 51 11.64 -7.84 -4.19
C SER A 51 11.69 -6.33 -3.95
N HIS A 52 12.73 -5.89 -3.26
CA HIS A 52 12.96 -4.48 -3.04
C HIS A 52 13.35 -3.76 -4.34
N VAL A 53 12.60 -2.73 -4.72
CA VAL A 53 12.82 -1.95 -5.93
C VAL A 53 12.92 -0.45 -5.63
N PRO A 54 13.76 0.29 -6.37
CA PRO A 54 13.75 1.73 -6.30
C PRO A 54 12.59 2.31 -7.14
N GLY A 55 11.91 3.32 -6.62
CA GLY A 55 10.89 4.09 -7.35
C GLY A 55 9.48 3.50 -7.28
N VAL A 56 8.64 3.94 -8.22
CA VAL A 56 7.19 3.69 -8.23
C VAL A 56 6.88 2.34 -8.86
N VAL A 57 5.97 1.60 -8.22
CA VAL A 57 5.45 0.30 -8.67
C VAL A 57 4.01 0.47 -9.13
N ASP A 58 3.68 -0.16 -10.25
CA ASP A 58 2.30 -0.26 -10.72
C ASP A 58 1.71 -1.56 -10.19
N TYR A 59 0.75 -1.44 -9.27
CA TYR A 59 0.11 -2.55 -8.56
C TYR A 59 -1.25 -2.90 -9.17
N ASP A 60 -1.60 -4.19 -9.12
CA ASP A 60 -2.92 -4.63 -9.58
C ASP A 60 -4.05 -4.27 -8.60
N GLU A 61 -3.75 -4.24 -7.30
CA GLU A 61 -4.67 -3.81 -6.25
C GLU A 61 -4.43 -2.35 -5.83
N SER A 62 -5.52 -1.67 -5.50
CA SER A 62 -5.52 -0.32 -4.94
C SER A 62 -6.44 -0.28 -3.70
N PRO A 63 -5.91 -0.06 -2.48
CA PRO A 63 -4.48 -0.01 -2.12
C PRO A 63 -3.77 -1.35 -2.32
N PRO A 64 -2.44 -1.36 -2.52
CA PRO A 64 -1.68 -2.59 -2.76
C PRO A 64 -1.61 -3.51 -1.54
N VAL A 65 -1.53 -4.81 -1.80
CA VAL A 65 -1.48 -5.86 -0.75
C VAL A 65 -0.21 -6.69 -0.77
N GLY A 66 0.78 -6.36 -1.60
CA GLY A 66 2.00 -7.13 -1.73
C GLY A 66 2.73 -6.84 -3.04
N GLY A 67 3.77 -7.64 -3.31
CA GLY A 67 4.59 -7.50 -4.51
C GLY A 67 5.86 -6.68 -4.28
N PRO A 68 6.55 -6.23 -5.35
CA PRO A 68 7.75 -5.40 -5.22
C PRO A 68 7.46 -4.09 -4.49
N HIS A 69 8.40 -3.64 -3.67
CA HIS A 69 8.18 -2.52 -2.75
C HIS A 69 9.50 -1.85 -2.37
N ALA A 70 9.45 -0.77 -1.57
CA ALA A 70 10.61 0.04 -1.24
C ALA A 70 11.52 -0.72 -0.27
N SER A 71 12.81 -0.40 -0.20
CA SER A 71 13.70 -1.02 0.80
C SER A 71 13.48 -0.53 2.24
N ALA A 72 12.69 0.52 2.43
CA ALA A 72 12.35 1.08 3.74
C ALA A 72 10.84 0.93 3.97
N TRP A 73 10.46 0.50 5.17
CA TRP A 73 9.06 0.40 5.59
C TRP A 73 8.53 1.72 6.12
N ALA A 74 7.22 1.93 5.98
CA ALA A 74 6.52 2.93 6.77
C ALA A 74 6.47 2.49 8.24
N ASP A 75 6.61 3.40 9.20
CA ASP A 75 6.43 3.05 10.60
C ASP A 75 5.02 2.47 10.84
N CYS A 76 4.96 1.34 11.52
CA CYS A 76 3.72 0.61 11.78
C CYS A 76 3.62 0.22 13.25
N THR A 77 4.07 1.10 14.15
CA THR A 77 4.05 0.86 15.60
C THR A 77 2.74 1.30 16.27
N GLY A 78 1.69 1.46 15.48
CA GLY A 78 0.41 2.06 15.86
C GLY A 78 0.27 3.48 15.33
N SER A 79 0.69 3.68 14.08
CA SER A 79 1.02 4.96 13.49
C SER A 79 -0.16 5.48 12.67
N VAL A 80 -0.65 6.67 13.01
CA VAL A 80 -1.73 7.35 12.29
C VAL A 80 -1.11 8.50 11.49
N TYR A 81 -1.10 8.34 10.17
CA TYR A 81 -0.60 9.33 9.23
C TYR A 81 -1.72 10.24 8.74
N ASP A 82 -1.41 11.53 8.60
CA ASP A 82 -2.30 12.56 8.05
C ASP A 82 -2.06 12.82 6.55
N VAL A 83 -1.19 12.02 5.93
CA VAL A 83 -0.84 12.09 4.50
C VAL A 83 -1.03 10.72 3.84
N ASP A 84 -1.30 10.71 2.53
CA ASP A 84 -1.28 9.49 1.73
C ASP A 84 0.17 9.02 1.63
N VAL A 85 0.52 8.03 2.46
CA VAL A 85 1.88 7.52 2.56
C VAL A 85 2.26 6.82 1.27
N ARG A 86 3.51 6.94 0.86
CA ARG A 86 4.00 6.30 -0.35
C ARG A 86 3.75 4.78 -0.29
N HIS A 87 3.04 4.27 -1.29
CA HIS A 87 2.46 2.92 -1.26
C HIS A 87 3.54 1.83 -1.17
N GLU A 88 4.70 2.00 -1.81
CA GLU A 88 5.78 1.03 -1.71
C GLU A 88 6.37 0.90 -0.29
N ASN A 89 6.33 1.96 0.53
CA ASN A 89 6.77 1.90 1.91
C ASN A 89 5.73 1.18 2.79
N ALA A 90 4.44 1.43 2.52
CA ALA A 90 3.34 0.72 3.19
C ALA A 90 3.36 -0.78 2.88
N VAL A 91 3.63 -1.19 1.63
CA VAL A 91 3.73 -2.61 1.25
C VAL A 91 4.86 -3.33 1.98
N HIS A 92 6.01 -2.67 2.21
CA HIS A 92 7.07 -3.24 3.05
C HIS A 92 6.58 -3.45 4.50
N SER A 93 5.81 -2.51 5.06
CA SER A 93 5.18 -2.71 6.37
C SER A 93 4.27 -3.95 6.38
N LEU A 94 3.51 -4.20 5.30
CA LEU A 94 2.71 -5.43 5.17
C LEU A 94 3.59 -6.69 5.14
N GLU A 95 4.76 -6.64 4.50
CA GLU A 95 5.76 -7.72 4.50
C GLU A 95 6.24 -8.06 5.92
N HIS A 96 6.33 -7.05 6.80
CA HIS A 96 6.66 -7.21 8.22
C HIS A 96 5.49 -7.69 9.07
N GLY A 97 4.31 -7.90 8.48
CA GLY A 97 3.09 -8.34 9.15
C GLY A 97 2.23 -7.22 9.67
N ALA A 98 2.40 -5.99 9.16
CA ALA A 98 1.49 -4.91 9.46
C ALA A 98 0.12 -5.11 8.82
N VAL A 99 -0.87 -4.49 9.44
CA VAL A 99 -2.16 -4.17 8.83
C VAL A 99 -2.21 -2.68 8.57
N TRP A 100 -2.61 -2.30 7.37
CA TRP A 100 -2.76 -0.90 6.95
C TRP A 100 -4.24 -0.59 6.75
N ILE A 101 -4.75 0.39 7.50
CA ILE A 101 -6.10 0.93 7.32
C ILE A 101 -6.00 2.19 6.46
N THR A 102 -6.78 2.22 5.39
CA THR A 102 -6.88 3.34 4.45
C THR A 102 -8.30 3.84 4.40
N TYR A 103 -8.46 5.14 4.21
CA TYR A 103 -9.77 5.78 4.07
C TYR A 103 -9.78 6.81 2.96
N ASP A 104 -10.97 7.02 2.38
CA ASP A 104 -11.21 8.13 1.47
C ASP A 104 -11.44 9.40 2.32
N PRO A 105 -10.52 10.39 2.29
CA PRO A 105 -10.65 11.60 3.08
C PRO A 105 -11.83 12.49 2.66
N ASP A 106 -12.37 12.31 1.45
CA ASP A 106 -13.53 13.04 0.97
C ASP A 106 -14.87 12.36 1.33
N ALA A 107 -14.83 11.08 1.71
CA ALA A 107 -16.02 10.29 2.04
C ALA A 107 -16.32 10.19 3.54
N LEU A 108 -15.30 10.30 4.39
CA LEU A 108 -15.44 10.13 5.84
C LEU A 108 -15.49 11.45 6.59
N THR A 109 -16.20 11.43 7.71
CA THR A 109 -16.18 12.50 8.72
C THR A 109 -15.00 12.36 9.68
N ASP A 110 -14.63 13.45 10.36
CA ASP A 110 -13.58 13.43 11.40
C ASP A 110 -13.85 12.39 12.50
N ASP A 111 -15.12 12.19 12.88
CA ASP A 111 -15.52 11.20 13.89
C ASP A 111 -15.30 9.76 13.38
N GLU A 112 -15.60 9.49 12.09
CA GLU A 112 -15.34 8.18 11.48
C GLU A 112 -13.85 7.90 11.33
N ILE A 113 -13.05 8.92 10.98
CA ILE A 113 -11.59 8.83 10.96
C ILE A 113 -11.05 8.54 12.36
N ALA A 114 -11.58 9.20 13.39
CA ALA A 114 -11.21 8.93 14.78
C ALA A 114 -11.55 7.49 15.21
N THR A 115 -12.72 6.97 14.82
CA THR A 115 -13.07 5.55 15.05
C THR A 115 -12.03 4.60 14.44
N LEU A 116 -11.58 4.85 13.21
CA LEU A 116 -10.54 4.03 12.58
C LEU A 116 -9.20 4.15 13.31
N ALA A 117 -8.83 5.35 13.76
CA ALA A 117 -7.60 5.59 14.49
C ALA A 117 -7.55 4.81 15.81
N GLU A 118 -8.67 4.62 16.51
CA GLU A 118 -8.75 3.80 17.72
C GLU A 118 -8.34 2.34 17.50
N LEU A 119 -8.45 1.80 16.27
CA LEU A 119 -7.98 0.44 15.94
C LEU A 119 -6.46 0.36 15.78
N VAL A 120 -5.79 1.50 15.63
CA VAL A 120 -4.38 1.61 15.25
C VAL A 120 -3.51 2.18 16.36
N GLU A 121 -3.93 3.26 17.01
CA GLU A 121 -3.08 4.04 17.92
C GLU A 121 -2.39 3.18 18.99
N GLY A 122 -1.06 3.17 18.95
CA GLY A 122 -0.21 2.44 19.91
C GLY A 122 -0.30 0.92 19.83
N VAL A 123 -0.97 0.35 18.82
CA VAL A 123 -1.01 -1.08 18.56
C VAL A 123 0.12 -1.44 17.58
N PRO A 124 1.13 -2.23 18.01
CA PRO A 124 2.21 -2.66 17.13
C PRO A 124 1.69 -3.39 15.90
N HIS A 125 2.35 -3.16 14.76
CA HIS A 125 2.03 -3.71 13.45
C HIS A 125 0.66 -3.27 12.93
N ARG A 126 0.22 -2.08 13.32
CA ARG A 126 -0.92 -1.39 12.71
C ARG A 126 -0.51 0.01 12.29
N MET A 127 -1.05 0.43 11.16
CA MET A 127 -0.90 1.80 10.65
C MET A 127 -2.16 2.24 9.93
N MET A 128 -2.35 3.54 9.82
CA MET A 128 -3.46 4.16 9.12
C MET A 128 -3.02 5.38 8.32
N SER A 129 -3.60 5.59 7.14
CA SER A 129 -3.41 6.82 6.35
C SER A 129 -4.67 7.15 5.53
N PRO A 130 -4.87 8.40 5.09
CA PRO A 130 -5.75 8.64 3.95
C PRO A 130 -5.18 7.93 2.70
N TYR A 131 -6.03 7.73 1.69
CA TYR A 131 -5.64 7.22 0.38
C TYR A 131 -6.41 8.00 -0.69
N GLU A 132 -5.70 8.78 -1.51
CA GLU A 132 -6.35 9.64 -2.50
C GLU A 132 -6.97 8.82 -3.62
N GLY A 133 -8.25 9.09 -3.93
CA GLY A 133 -8.97 8.34 -4.95
C GLY A 133 -9.33 6.91 -4.54
N LEU A 134 -9.38 6.62 -3.23
CA LEU A 134 -9.86 5.33 -2.71
C LEU A 134 -11.29 5.08 -3.21
N GLY A 135 -11.48 4.04 -4.01
CA GLY A 135 -12.78 3.71 -4.63
C GLY A 135 -13.85 3.17 -3.68
N ALA A 136 -13.63 3.26 -2.36
CA ALA A 136 -14.52 2.84 -1.28
C ALA A 136 -14.27 3.72 -0.04
N PRO A 137 -15.22 3.84 0.91
CA PRO A 137 -15.01 4.65 2.11
C PRO A 137 -13.80 4.20 2.95
N VAL A 138 -13.68 2.89 3.18
CA VAL A 138 -12.58 2.31 3.96
C VAL A 138 -12.06 1.05 3.29
N SER A 139 -10.74 0.88 3.27
CA SER A 139 -10.10 -0.39 2.95
C SER A 139 -9.06 -0.74 4.01
N ILE A 140 -8.92 -2.03 4.29
CA ILE A 140 -7.88 -2.56 5.19
C ILE A 140 -7.09 -3.64 4.46
N GLN A 141 -5.77 -3.59 4.58
CA GLN A 141 -4.83 -4.46 3.89
C GLN A 141 -3.90 -5.18 4.87
N ALA A 142 -3.58 -6.43 4.54
CA ALA A 142 -2.44 -7.18 5.04
C ALA A 142 -1.76 -7.83 3.83
N TRP A 143 -0.57 -8.44 4.00
CA TRP A 143 0.06 -9.14 2.89
C TRP A 143 -0.91 -10.15 2.25
N ASN A 144 -1.13 -10.04 0.95
CA ASN A 144 -2.09 -10.81 0.14
C ASN A 144 -3.58 -10.64 0.49
N HIS A 145 -3.99 -9.78 1.43
CA HIS A 145 -5.38 -9.70 1.88
C HIS A 145 -5.91 -8.27 1.81
N GLN A 146 -7.10 -8.10 1.24
CA GLN A 146 -7.80 -6.82 1.20
C GLN A 146 -9.25 -6.99 1.60
N LEU A 147 -9.74 -6.10 2.46
CA LEU A 147 -11.17 -5.91 2.69
C LEU A 147 -11.53 -4.45 2.40
N THR A 148 -12.68 -4.23 1.77
CA THR A 148 -13.29 -2.90 1.58
C THR A 148 -14.65 -2.89 2.27
N VAL A 149 -14.97 -1.81 2.97
CA VAL A 149 -16.24 -1.65 3.69
C VAL A 149 -16.80 -0.24 3.46
N GLU A 150 -18.10 -0.11 3.69
CA GLU A 150 -18.84 1.15 3.46
C GLU A 150 -18.91 2.03 4.72
N SER A 151 -18.34 1.59 5.85
CA SER A 151 -18.46 2.28 7.15
C SER A 151 -17.26 2.02 8.05
N ALA A 152 -16.82 3.05 8.77
CA ALA A 152 -15.74 2.97 9.76
C ALA A 152 -16.06 2.07 10.96
N ASP A 153 -17.34 1.86 11.28
CA ASP A 153 -17.78 1.00 12.39
C ASP A 153 -18.01 -0.46 11.95
N ASP A 154 -17.67 -0.84 10.72
CA ASP A 154 -17.89 -2.21 10.26
C ASP A 154 -17.07 -3.19 11.13
N PRO A 155 -17.73 -4.13 11.84
CA PRO A 155 -17.05 -5.01 12.79
C PRO A 155 -16.03 -5.94 12.12
N ARG A 156 -16.05 -6.06 10.79
CA ARG A 156 -15.06 -6.83 10.02
C ARG A 156 -13.69 -6.16 10.01
N LEU A 157 -13.59 -4.84 10.20
CA LEU A 157 -12.31 -4.13 10.29
C LEU A 157 -11.50 -4.63 11.50
N ALA A 158 -12.12 -4.66 12.68
CA ALA A 158 -11.49 -5.20 13.88
C ALA A 158 -11.16 -6.70 13.73
N GLN A 159 -12.08 -7.49 13.18
CA GLN A 159 -11.84 -8.93 12.93
C GLN A 159 -10.65 -9.16 11.98
N PHE A 160 -10.55 -8.38 10.91
CA PHE A 160 -9.44 -8.45 9.97
C PHE A 160 -8.13 -8.08 10.67
N ALA A 161 -8.10 -6.95 11.38
CA ALA A 161 -6.92 -6.49 12.09
C ALA A 161 -6.46 -7.51 13.15
N ASP A 162 -7.38 -8.06 13.94
CA ASP A 162 -7.07 -9.05 14.97
C ASP A 162 -6.59 -10.38 14.40
N THR A 163 -7.05 -10.75 13.20
CA THR A 163 -6.69 -12.01 12.55
C THR A 163 -5.34 -11.93 11.84
N LEU A 164 -5.07 -10.82 11.15
CA LEU A 164 -3.95 -10.71 10.20
C LEU A 164 -2.75 -9.92 10.73
N THR A 165 -2.90 -9.12 11.79
CA THR A 165 -1.75 -8.45 12.42
C THR A 165 -0.76 -9.50 12.91
N MET A 166 0.49 -9.44 12.43
CA MET A 166 1.57 -10.38 12.75
C MET A 166 1.21 -11.86 12.53
N ASP A 167 0.30 -12.19 11.62
CA ASP A 167 -0.07 -13.59 11.36
C ASP A 167 1.08 -14.34 10.65
N PRO A 168 1.79 -15.26 11.33
CA PRO A 168 2.95 -15.94 10.75
C PRO A 168 2.61 -16.87 9.59
N ALA A 169 1.33 -17.18 9.36
CA ALA A 169 0.91 -17.95 8.20
C ALA A 169 0.83 -17.12 6.91
N ASN A 170 0.68 -15.79 7.03
CA ASN A 170 0.37 -14.90 5.92
C ASN A 170 1.39 -13.76 5.74
N THR A 171 2.17 -13.42 6.76
CA THR A 171 3.26 -12.45 6.62
C THR A 171 4.56 -13.09 6.11
N PRO A 172 5.23 -12.51 5.09
CA PRO A 172 6.52 -13.00 4.59
C PRO A 172 7.68 -12.95 5.60
N GLU A 173 7.73 -11.93 6.45
CA GLU A 173 8.81 -11.74 7.43
C GLU A 173 8.30 -11.72 8.88
N PRO A 174 7.83 -12.86 9.41
CA PRO A 174 7.28 -12.93 10.75
C PRO A 174 8.34 -12.56 11.81
N GLY A 175 8.03 -11.54 12.60
CA GLY A 175 8.90 -11.03 13.66
C GLY A 175 9.85 -9.91 13.25
N ALA A 176 9.75 -9.41 12.02
CA ALA A 176 10.42 -8.18 11.61
C ALA A 176 9.92 -6.98 12.42
N THR A 177 10.81 -6.01 12.63
CA THR A 177 10.46 -4.77 13.35
C THR A 177 9.58 -3.87 12.49
N CYS A 178 8.59 -3.25 13.11
CA CYS A 178 7.75 -2.23 12.46
C CYS A 178 8.20 -0.80 12.78
N GLU A 179 9.23 -0.62 13.63
CA GLU A 179 9.69 0.68 14.09
C GLU A 179 10.60 1.36 13.05
N ASN A 180 10.19 2.52 12.54
CA ASN A 180 10.97 3.39 11.67
C ASN A 180 10.74 4.86 12.05
N PRO A 181 11.43 5.37 13.08
CA PRO A 181 11.21 6.74 13.57
C PRO A 181 11.53 7.80 12.52
N ALA A 182 12.47 7.51 11.61
CA ALA A 182 12.82 8.45 10.54
C ALA A 182 11.68 8.63 9.52
N PHE A 183 10.95 7.56 9.20
CA PHE A 183 9.77 7.65 8.33
C PHE A 183 8.59 8.31 9.06
N LEU A 184 8.42 8.01 10.36
CA LEU A 184 7.37 8.66 11.15
C LEU A 184 7.56 10.18 11.25
N ASP A 185 8.81 10.64 11.36
CA ASP A 185 9.15 12.07 11.43
C ASP A 185 9.02 12.80 10.08
N ASP A 186 9.24 12.11 8.95
CA ASP A 186 9.22 12.67 7.59
C ASP A 186 8.68 11.62 6.59
N PRO A 187 7.35 11.40 6.56
CA PRO A 187 6.76 10.35 5.73
C PRO A 187 6.88 10.69 4.24
N GLU A 188 7.35 9.72 3.45
CA GLU A 188 7.23 9.80 1.99
C GLU A 188 5.76 9.72 1.58
N THR A 189 5.37 10.49 0.58
CA THR A 189 3.97 10.61 0.10
C THR A 189 3.79 10.01 -1.29
N ALA A 190 2.57 9.57 -1.60
CA ALA A 190 2.18 8.96 -2.87
C ALA A 190 2.13 9.94 -4.06
#